data_AF-A0A3N4J744-F1
#
_entry.id   AF-A0A3N4J744-F1
#
_cell.length_a   1.000
_cell.length_b   1.000
_cell.length_c   1.000
_cell.angle_alpha   90.00
_cell.angle_beta   90.00
_cell.angle_gamma   90.00
#
_symmetry.space_group_name_H-M   'P 1'
#
loop_
_entity.id
_entity.type
_entity.pdbx_description
1 polymer ?
#
loop_
_entity_poly.entity_id
_entity_poly.type
_entity_poly.pdbx_seq_one_letter_code
_entity_poly.pdbx_strand_id
1 'polypeptide(L)'
;MTLPMSWKTYNILPITLSNTPSGNPTTSPPFPHPSPPTNPHRIHWFACDKILKVAMPSKLHECPAEWLNEMTTKACRNGLIAEVWDETMRISPSPEYNNFVGKYAGSVKEADWTFLPLVGPDRAKKAEFPSVVLESGCSESAKKLHRDARLWKVGSGGEVRVVLQVKFYQPDT
;
A
#
# COMPACT_ATOMS: atom_id res chain seq x y z
N MET A 1 11.34 16.66 -25.31
CA MET A 1 12.57 16.42 -24.52
C MET A 1 12.19 15.51 -23.36
N THR A 2 12.47 14.22 -23.45
CA THR A 2 12.07 13.19 -22.48
C THR A 2 13.23 12.90 -21.55
N LEU A 3 13.10 13.20 -20.26
CA LEU A 3 14.09 12.85 -19.25
C LEU A 3 14.00 11.34 -18.93
N PRO A 4 15.13 10.64 -18.75
CA PRO A 4 15.12 9.24 -18.36
C PRO A 4 14.68 9.11 -16.90
N MET A 5 13.64 8.29 -16.64
CA MET A 5 13.26 7.91 -15.28
C MET A 5 14.35 7.01 -14.67
N SER A 6 15.11 7.52 -13.70
CA SER A 6 15.99 6.71 -12.87
C SER A 6 15.20 6.01 -11.77
N TRP A 7 15.37 4.69 -11.64
CA TRP A 7 14.77 3.89 -10.58
C TRP A 7 15.58 4.06 -9.29
N LYS A 8 14.95 4.48 -8.19
CA LYS A 8 15.51 4.36 -6.84
C LYS A 8 14.68 3.34 -6.06
N THR A 9 15.30 2.22 -5.73
CA THR A 9 14.79 1.26 -4.74
C THR A 9 15.36 1.65 -3.39
N TYR A 10 14.50 1.90 -2.41
CA TYR A 10 14.93 2.13 -1.03
C TYR A 10 14.84 0.81 -0.27
N ASN A 11 15.98 0.26 0.12
CA ASN A 11 16.04 -0.89 1.00
C ASN A 11 15.76 -0.40 2.43
N ILE A 12 14.67 -0.86 3.03
CA ILE A 12 14.42 -0.66 4.46
C ILE A 12 15.34 -1.63 5.21
N LEU A 13 16.19 -1.10 6.10
CA LEU A 13 17.11 -1.89 6.92
C LEU A 13 16.33 -2.88 7.81
N PRO A 14 16.91 -4.05 8.14
CA PRO A 14 16.29 -5.01 9.03
C PRO A 14 16.02 -4.37 10.41
N ILE A 15 14.78 -4.49 10.88
CA ILE A 15 14.37 -4.04 12.21
C ILE A 15 14.99 -5.00 13.23
N THR A 16 15.95 -4.51 14.02
CA THR A 16 16.42 -5.22 15.21
C THR A 16 15.44 -4.90 16.34
N LEU A 17 14.71 -5.91 16.83
CA LEU A 17 13.88 -5.77 18.03
C LEU A 17 14.79 -5.65 19.25
N SER A 18 15.01 -4.42 19.73
CA SER A 18 15.69 -4.20 21.01
C SER A 18 14.72 -4.40 22.17
N ASN A 19 14.96 -5.43 22.99
CA ASN A 19 14.27 -5.64 24.26
C ASN A 19 14.74 -4.58 25.28
N THR A 20 13.89 -3.60 25.57
CA THR A 20 14.04 -2.73 26.76
C THR A 20 12.95 -3.06 27.79
N PRO A 21 13.24 -3.06 29.11
CA PRO A 21 12.27 -3.48 30.12
C PRO A 21 11.14 -2.46 30.31
N SER A 22 9.97 -3.00 30.63
CA SER A 22 8.68 -2.31 30.80
C SER A 22 8.63 -1.34 31.99
N GLY A 23 8.23 -0.09 31.73
CA GLY A 23 7.65 0.83 32.70
C GLY A 23 6.11 0.84 32.61
N ASN A 24 5.44 0.96 33.75
CA ASN A 24 4.00 0.71 34.00
C ASN A 24 2.98 1.36 33.03
N PRO A 25 1.84 0.68 32.76
CA PRO A 25 0.79 1.17 31.87
C PRO A 25 -0.23 2.03 32.62
N THR A 26 -0.47 3.26 32.15
CA THR A 26 -1.69 4.01 32.46
C THR A 26 -2.75 3.62 31.44
N THR A 27 -3.85 3.05 31.93
CA THR A 27 -4.91 2.42 31.14
C THR A 27 -5.83 3.44 30.49
N SER A 28 -5.81 3.49 29.16
CA SER A 28 -6.98 3.85 28.35
C SER A 28 -7.14 2.75 27.31
N PRO A 29 -8.30 2.08 27.18
CA PRO A 29 -8.44 1.02 26.20
C PRO A 29 -8.33 1.64 24.80
N PRO A 30 -7.56 1.05 23.87
CA PRO A 30 -7.71 1.39 22.46
C PRO A 30 -9.12 0.92 22.08
N PHE A 31 -9.97 1.84 21.61
CA PHE A 31 -11.16 1.44 20.87
C PHE A 31 -10.69 0.53 19.72
N PRO A 32 -11.06 -0.76 19.70
CA PRO A 32 -10.78 -1.57 18.53
C PRO A 32 -11.77 -1.09 17.48
N HIS A 33 -11.31 -0.23 16.55
CA HIS A 33 -12.01 -0.18 15.28
C HIS A 33 -11.95 -1.60 14.73
N PRO A 34 -13.09 -2.25 14.45
CA PRO A 34 -13.07 -3.54 13.79
C PRO A 34 -12.33 -3.35 12.47
N SER A 35 -11.23 -4.07 12.30
CA SER A 35 -10.62 -4.23 10.99
C SER A 35 -11.71 -4.69 10.03
N PRO A 36 -11.91 -4.02 8.88
CA PRO A 36 -12.89 -4.47 7.89
C PRO A 36 -12.66 -5.95 7.58
N PRO A 37 -13.71 -6.72 7.26
CA PRO A 37 -13.59 -8.15 7.01
C PRO A 37 -12.53 -8.38 5.94
N THR A 38 -11.47 -9.09 6.30
CA THR A 38 -10.44 -9.50 5.34
C THR A 38 -11.08 -10.52 4.42
N ASN A 39 -11.15 -10.20 3.13
CA ASN A 39 -11.53 -11.18 2.13
C ASN A 39 -10.50 -12.32 2.23
N PRO A 40 -10.89 -13.58 2.48
CA PRO A 40 -9.93 -14.65 2.75
C PRO A 40 -8.97 -14.89 1.58
N HIS A 41 -9.32 -14.39 0.39
CA HIS A 41 -8.52 -14.41 -0.81
C HIS A 41 -8.76 -13.13 -1.61
N ARG A 42 -7.72 -12.67 -2.32
CA ARG A 42 -7.79 -11.57 -3.26
C ARG A 42 -7.61 -12.09 -4.68
N ILE A 43 -8.49 -11.67 -5.59
CA ILE A 43 -8.48 -12.10 -6.98
C ILE A 43 -7.99 -10.92 -7.82
N HIS A 44 -6.85 -11.10 -8.49
CA HIS A 44 -6.29 -10.11 -9.39
C HIS A 44 -6.30 -10.64 -10.82
N TRP A 45 -6.74 -9.81 -11.75
CA TRP A 45 -6.71 -10.09 -13.17
C TRP A 45 -5.78 -9.13 -13.89
N PHE A 46 -4.78 -9.66 -14.58
CA PHE A 46 -3.81 -8.90 -15.36
C PHE A 46 -4.13 -9.03 -16.84
N ALA A 47 -4.97 -8.14 -17.38
CA ALA A 47 -5.50 -8.26 -18.73
C ALA A 47 -4.40 -8.28 -19.81
N CYS A 48 -3.36 -7.45 -19.65
CA CYS A 48 -2.21 -7.38 -20.56
C CYS A 48 -1.50 -8.73 -20.72
N ASP A 49 -1.38 -9.49 -19.63
CA ASP A 49 -0.62 -10.74 -19.59
C ASP A 49 -1.53 -11.98 -19.61
N LYS A 50 -2.86 -11.79 -19.56
CA LYS A 50 -3.90 -12.83 -19.42
C LYS A 50 -3.65 -13.75 -18.22
N ILE A 51 -3.30 -13.17 -17.08
CA ILE A 51 -3.00 -13.90 -15.84
C ILE A 51 -4.07 -13.63 -14.79
N LEU A 52 -4.64 -14.70 -14.25
CA LEU A 52 -5.40 -14.67 -13.00
C LEU A 52 -4.45 -15.02 -11.85
N LYS A 53 -4.33 -14.12 -10.87
CA LYS A 53 -3.57 -14.35 -9.62
C LYS A 53 -4.58 -14.42 -8.48
N VAL A 54 -4.53 -15.51 -7.73
CA VAL A 54 -5.19 -15.60 -6.42
C VAL A 54 -4.12 -15.38 -5.36
N ALA A 55 -4.31 -14.37 -4.53
CA ALA A 55 -3.46 -14.10 -3.38
C ALA A 55 -4.19 -14.48 -2.10
N MET A 56 -3.49 -15.16 -1.20
CA MET A 56 -4.00 -15.50 0.14
C MET A 56 -3.24 -14.63 1.13
N PRO A 57 -3.84 -13.54 1.64
CA PRO A 57 -3.19 -12.73 2.65
C PRO A 57 -2.89 -13.57 3.89
N SER A 58 -1.64 -13.55 4.33
CA SER A 58 -1.21 -14.12 5.61
C SER A 58 -0.98 -13.00 6.64
N LYS A 59 -0.81 -13.34 7.92
CA LYS A 59 -0.42 -12.35 8.94
C LYS A 59 0.86 -11.60 8.56
N LEU A 60 1.82 -12.30 7.95
CA LEU A 60 3.07 -11.67 7.48
C LEU A 60 2.81 -10.72 6.30
N HIS A 61 1.84 -11.03 5.44
CA HIS A 61 1.44 -10.16 4.33
C HIS A 61 0.77 -8.88 4.82
N GLU A 62 -0.08 -8.94 5.85
CA GLU A 62 -0.79 -7.76 6.37
C GLU A 62 0.09 -6.87 7.27
N CYS A 63 1.16 -7.42 7.86
CA CYS A 63 1.95 -6.69 8.85
C CYS A 63 2.54 -5.35 8.36
N PRO A 64 2.94 -5.15 7.09
CA PRO A 64 3.44 -3.85 6.64
C PRO A 64 2.36 -2.78 6.59
N ALA A 65 1.13 -3.15 6.22
CA ALA A 65 -0.02 -2.25 6.19
C ALA A 65 -0.42 -1.86 7.63
N GLU A 66 -0.47 -2.83 8.55
CA GLU A 66 -0.72 -2.58 9.97
C GLU A 66 0.34 -1.64 10.57
N TRP A 67 1.62 -1.91 10.33
CA TRP A 67 2.71 -1.06 10.79
C TRP A 67 2.59 0.37 10.25
N LEU A 68 2.27 0.53 8.97
CA LEU A 68 2.13 1.85 8.36
C LEU A 68 0.94 2.63 8.94
N ASN A 69 -0.16 1.94 9.25
CA ASN A 69 -1.31 2.51 9.93
C ASN A 69 -0.95 3.04 11.34
N GLU A 70 -0.23 2.23 12.12
CA GLU A 70 0.24 2.63 13.44
C GLU A 70 1.17 3.84 13.37
N MET A 71 2.13 3.83 12.45
CA MET A 71 3.08 4.92 12.28
C MET A 71 2.39 6.21 11.84
N THR A 72 1.43 6.12 10.93
CA THR A 72 0.63 7.28 10.51
C THR A 72 -0.18 7.84 11.67
N THR A 73 -0.85 6.98 12.44
CA THR A 73 -1.64 7.38 13.61
C THR A 73 -0.77 8.08 14.66
N LYS A 74 0.40 7.53 14.96
CA LYS A 74 1.37 8.14 15.90
C LYS A 74 1.87 9.48 15.37
N ALA A 75 2.17 9.59 14.08
CA ALA A 75 2.63 10.82 13.45
C ALA A 75 1.56 11.92 13.50
N CYS A 76 0.29 11.61 13.23
CA CYS A 76 -0.81 12.58 13.38
C CYS A 76 -0.95 13.05 14.83
N ARG A 77 -0.94 12.13 15.81
CA ARG A 77 -1.07 12.46 17.25
C ARG A 77 0.06 13.35 17.76
N ASN A 78 1.26 13.18 17.22
CA ASN A 78 2.43 13.97 17.59
C ASN A 78 2.58 15.25 16.77
N GLY A 79 1.62 15.57 15.89
CA GLY A 79 1.66 16.77 15.04
C GLY A 79 2.72 16.74 13.94
N LEU A 80 3.30 15.56 13.62
CA LEU A 80 4.26 15.40 12.54
C LEU A 80 3.58 15.41 11.16
N ILE A 81 2.34 14.94 11.11
CA ILE A 81 1.45 15.11 9.96
C ILE A 81 0.47 16.23 10.34
N ALA A 82 0.42 17.27 9.50
CA ALA A 82 -0.45 18.42 9.73
C ALA A 82 -1.93 18.02 9.70
N GLU A 83 -2.76 18.68 10.51
CA GLU A 83 -4.21 18.39 10.61
C GLU A 83 -4.94 18.51 9.27
N VAL A 84 -4.51 19.46 8.42
CA VAL A 84 -5.03 19.64 7.05
C VAL A 84 -4.88 18.38 6.17
N TRP A 85 -4.05 17.41 6.57
CA TRP A 85 -3.90 16.14 5.87
C TRP A 85 -5.25 15.43 5.67
N ASP A 86 -6.10 15.44 6.69
CA ASP A 86 -7.42 14.80 6.65
C ASP A 86 -8.41 15.52 5.72
N GLU A 87 -8.05 16.69 5.20
CA GLU A 87 -8.79 17.40 4.15
C GLU A 87 -8.16 17.20 2.76
N THR A 88 -6.95 16.65 2.69
CA THR A 88 -6.18 16.50 1.43
C THR A 88 -6.10 15.05 0.93
N MET A 89 -6.18 14.09 1.84
CA MET A 89 -5.80 12.71 1.57
C MET A 89 -6.73 11.76 2.33
N ARG A 90 -7.01 10.62 1.72
CA ARG A 90 -7.64 9.48 2.36
C ARG A 90 -6.65 8.33 2.39
N ILE A 91 -6.75 7.54 3.44
CA ILE A 91 -6.05 6.28 3.54
C ILE A 91 -7.08 5.17 3.38
N SER A 92 -6.75 4.15 2.61
CA SER A 92 -7.68 3.03 2.39
C SER A 92 -6.91 1.70 2.42
N PRO A 93 -7.23 0.80 3.37
CA PRO A 93 -6.74 -0.57 3.37
C PRO A 93 -7.48 -1.38 2.31
N SER A 94 -6.75 -2.24 1.60
CA SER A 94 -7.35 -3.23 0.70
C SER A 94 -8.32 -2.71 -0.39
N PRO A 95 -8.14 -1.53 -1.02
CA PRO A 95 -9.04 -1.08 -2.08
C PRO A 95 -8.79 -1.81 -3.40
N GLU A 96 -9.88 -2.16 -4.09
CA GLU A 96 -9.86 -2.68 -5.45
C GLU A 96 -9.92 -1.56 -6.48
N TYR A 97 -9.15 -1.69 -7.56
CA TYR A 97 -9.18 -0.85 -8.74
C TYR A 97 -9.36 -1.70 -10.00
N ASN A 98 -10.21 -1.23 -10.91
CA ASN A 98 -10.55 -1.92 -12.16
C ASN A 98 -10.66 -0.97 -13.37
N ASN A 99 -10.32 0.31 -13.19
CA ASN A 99 -10.37 1.40 -14.16
C ASN A 99 -9.01 1.65 -14.85
N PHE A 100 -8.15 0.63 -14.96
CA PHE A 100 -6.86 0.75 -15.64
C PHE A 100 -7.03 1.05 -17.14
N VAL A 101 -6.01 1.65 -17.76
CA VAL A 101 -6.06 2.18 -19.13
C VAL A 101 -5.04 1.53 -20.08
N GLY A 102 -5.20 1.80 -21.38
CA GLY A 102 -4.30 1.32 -22.43
C GLY A 102 -4.25 -0.21 -22.49
N LYS A 103 -3.06 -0.79 -22.66
CA LYS A 103 -2.89 -2.26 -22.70
C LYS A 103 -3.25 -2.97 -21.38
N TYR A 104 -3.43 -2.22 -20.30
CA TYR A 104 -3.85 -2.75 -19.00
C TYR A 104 -5.35 -2.63 -18.78
N ALA A 105 -6.09 -2.06 -19.73
CA ALA A 105 -7.55 -1.95 -19.66
C ALA A 105 -8.20 -3.31 -19.40
N GLY A 106 -9.18 -3.30 -18.50
CA GLY A 106 -9.85 -4.51 -18.02
C GLY A 106 -9.08 -5.30 -16.95
N SER A 107 -7.91 -4.85 -16.49
CA SER A 107 -7.26 -5.45 -15.31
C SER A 107 -8.05 -5.16 -14.03
N VAL A 108 -7.93 -6.03 -13.03
CA VAL A 108 -8.48 -5.86 -11.68
C VAL A 108 -7.38 -6.12 -10.66
N LYS A 109 -7.19 -5.21 -9.71
CA LYS A 109 -6.14 -5.33 -8.70
C LYS A 109 -6.58 -4.71 -7.38
N GLU A 110 -6.35 -5.44 -6.29
CA GLU A 110 -6.49 -4.94 -4.92
C GLU A 110 -5.11 -4.54 -4.39
N ALA A 111 -4.99 -3.32 -3.87
CA ALA A 111 -3.78 -2.85 -3.19
C ALA A 111 -3.77 -3.32 -1.73
N ASP A 112 -2.61 -3.41 -1.06
CA ASP A 112 -2.61 -3.67 0.39
C ASP A 112 -2.99 -2.42 1.18
N TRP A 113 -2.48 -1.28 0.73
CA TRP A 113 -2.70 0.02 1.34
C TRP A 113 -2.53 1.13 0.33
N THR A 114 -3.28 2.22 0.50
CA THR A 114 -3.22 3.36 -0.43
C THR A 114 -3.29 4.71 0.27
N PHE A 115 -2.66 5.70 -0.36
CA PHE A 115 -2.88 7.12 -0.10
C PHE A 115 -3.59 7.73 -1.31
N LEU A 116 -4.85 8.09 -1.11
CA LEU A 116 -5.79 8.54 -2.13
C LEU A 116 -6.04 10.05 -2.00
N PRO A 117 -5.57 10.86 -2.95
CA PRO A 117 -5.79 12.30 -2.89
C PRO A 117 -7.27 12.65 -2.98
N LEU A 118 -7.63 13.73 -2.29
CA LEU A 118 -8.88 14.44 -2.51
C LEU A 118 -8.66 15.57 -3.53
N VAL A 119 -9.53 15.62 -4.54
CA VAL A 119 -9.38 16.42 -5.75
C VAL A 119 -10.66 17.19 -6.09
N GLY A 120 -10.55 18.10 -7.07
CA GLY A 120 -11.64 18.98 -7.49
C GLY A 120 -11.84 20.19 -6.59
N PRO A 121 -12.87 21.02 -6.87
CA PRO A 121 -13.24 22.14 -6.00
C PRO A 121 -13.49 21.66 -4.58
N ASP A 122 -12.95 22.40 -3.60
CA ASP A 122 -13.06 22.12 -2.16
C ASP A 122 -12.62 20.71 -1.74
N ARG A 123 -11.85 20.00 -2.59
CA ARG A 123 -11.39 18.62 -2.36
C ARG A 123 -12.56 17.67 -2.04
N ALA A 124 -13.72 17.91 -2.65
CA ALA A 124 -14.93 17.15 -2.38
C ALA A 124 -14.95 15.75 -3.01
N LYS A 125 -14.00 15.43 -3.91
CA LYS A 125 -13.97 14.15 -4.63
C LYS A 125 -12.72 13.36 -4.32
N LYS A 126 -12.82 12.04 -4.36
CA LYS A 126 -11.65 11.15 -4.37
C LYS A 126 -11.05 11.11 -5.77
N ALA A 127 -9.73 11.05 -5.87
CA ALA A 127 -9.09 10.71 -7.14
C ALA A 127 -9.50 9.29 -7.59
N GLU A 128 -9.46 9.04 -8.90
CA GLU A 128 -9.78 7.74 -9.50
C GLU A 128 -8.73 6.66 -9.18
N PHE A 129 -7.49 7.10 -8.92
CA PHE A 129 -6.37 6.26 -8.51
C PHE A 129 -5.66 6.87 -7.31
N PRO A 130 -5.02 6.06 -6.47
CA PRO A 130 -4.19 6.56 -5.38
C PRO A 130 -2.90 7.13 -5.94
N SER A 131 -2.27 8.06 -5.23
CA SER A 131 -0.95 8.57 -5.63
C SER A 131 0.18 7.68 -5.12
N VAL A 132 -0.04 6.97 -4.00
CA VAL A 132 0.90 6.03 -3.41
C VAL A 132 0.18 4.74 -3.09
N VAL A 133 0.79 3.62 -3.47
CA VAL A 133 0.33 2.26 -3.17
C VAL A 133 1.41 1.51 -2.39
N LEU A 134 1.00 0.73 -1.40
CA LEU A 134 1.83 -0.29 -0.73
C LEU A 134 1.47 -1.67 -1.28
N GLU A 135 2.49 -2.48 -1.55
CA GLU A 135 2.36 -3.89 -1.92
C GLU A 135 3.40 -4.72 -1.16
N SER A 136 2.95 -5.83 -0.58
CA SER A 136 3.71 -6.75 0.24
C SER A 136 3.93 -8.03 -0.55
N GLY A 137 5.20 -8.41 -0.72
CA GLY A 137 5.62 -9.63 -1.39
C GLY A 137 6.26 -10.59 -0.39
N CYS A 138 5.58 -11.71 -0.11
CA CYS A 138 6.10 -12.73 0.80
C CYS A 138 6.85 -13.83 0.02
N SER A 139 6.16 -14.46 -0.93
CA SER A 139 6.71 -15.55 -1.75
C SER A 139 6.91 -15.13 -3.21
N GLU A 140 6.52 -13.91 -3.56
CA GLU A 140 6.62 -13.40 -4.92
C GLU A 140 8.08 -13.18 -5.35
N SER A 141 8.39 -13.76 -6.51
CA SER A 141 9.60 -13.42 -7.27
C SER A 141 9.66 -11.91 -7.56
N ALA A 142 10.86 -11.35 -7.64
CA ALA A 142 11.05 -9.93 -8.00
C ALA A 142 10.37 -9.55 -9.34
N LYS A 143 10.35 -10.47 -10.32
CA LYS A 143 9.67 -10.27 -11.60
C LYS A 143 8.15 -10.05 -11.44
N LYS A 144 7.50 -10.82 -10.55
CA LYS A 144 6.07 -10.65 -10.24
C LYS A 144 5.80 -9.31 -9.56
N LEU A 145 6.61 -8.93 -8.57
CA LEU A 145 6.49 -7.63 -7.91
C LEU A 145 6.71 -6.47 -8.90
N HIS A 146 7.68 -6.58 -9.80
CA HIS A 146 7.91 -5.55 -10.80
C HIS A 146 6.74 -5.43 -11.80
N ARG A 147 6.08 -6.54 -12.15
CA ARG A 147 4.84 -6.51 -12.95
C ARG A 147 3.72 -5.79 -12.19
N ASP A 148 3.53 -6.11 -10.92
CA ASP A 148 2.48 -5.50 -10.10
C ASP A 148 2.72 -3.97 -9.97
N ALA A 149 3.96 -3.53 -9.72
CA ALA A 149 4.31 -2.10 -9.74
C ALA A 149 4.09 -1.44 -11.12
N ARG A 150 4.37 -2.15 -12.21
CA ARG A 150 4.16 -1.62 -13.57
C ARG A 150 2.69 -1.47 -13.91
N LEU A 151 1.84 -2.42 -13.50
CA LEU A 151 0.39 -2.28 -13.62
C LEU A 151 -0.07 -1.01 -12.89
N TRP A 152 0.35 -0.80 -11.65
CA TRP A 152 0.00 0.41 -10.91
C TRP A 152 0.49 1.68 -11.61
N LYS A 153 1.77 1.78 -11.95
CA LYS A 153 2.35 3.01 -12.50
C LYS A 153 1.86 3.32 -13.92
N VAL A 154 1.91 2.33 -14.81
CA VAL A 154 1.61 2.54 -16.24
C VAL A 154 0.13 2.32 -16.51
N GLY A 155 -0.47 1.31 -15.89
CA GLY A 155 -1.89 0.99 -16.07
C GLY A 155 -2.82 2.07 -15.50
N SER A 156 -2.40 2.85 -14.50
CA SER A 156 -3.19 3.99 -14.01
C SER A 156 -3.08 5.24 -14.90
N GLY A 157 -2.40 5.17 -16.04
CA GLY A 157 -2.10 6.36 -16.85
C GLY A 157 -1.08 7.30 -16.20
N GLY A 158 -0.35 6.82 -15.20
CA GLY A 158 0.63 7.59 -14.44
C GLY A 158 0.11 8.17 -13.13
N GLU A 159 -1.18 8.06 -12.82
CA GLU A 159 -1.78 8.63 -11.61
C GLU A 159 -1.16 8.06 -10.31
N VAL A 160 -0.81 6.77 -10.30
CA VAL A 160 0.02 6.20 -9.24
C VAL A 160 1.48 6.62 -9.43
N ARG A 161 1.95 7.55 -8.59
CA ARG A 161 3.30 8.11 -8.65
C ARG A 161 4.33 7.22 -7.95
N VAL A 162 3.94 6.61 -6.83
CA VAL A 162 4.83 5.78 -6.00
C VAL A 162 4.21 4.42 -5.72
N VAL A 163 5.02 3.37 -5.83
CA VAL A 163 4.67 2.02 -5.36
C VAL A 163 5.73 1.62 -4.34
N LEU A 164 5.34 1.53 -3.08
CA LEU A 164 6.16 1.03 -1.98
C LEU A 164 6.06 -0.49 -1.98
N GLN A 165 7.18 -1.18 -2.14
CA GLN A 165 7.23 -2.64 -2.12
C GLN A 165 7.94 -3.12 -0.87
N VAL A 166 7.24 -3.90 -0.06
CA VAL A 166 7.82 -4.58 1.09
C VAL A 166 8.04 -6.02 0.69
N LYS A 167 9.30 -6.45 0.63
CA LYS A 167 9.64 -7.82 0.26
C LYS A 167 10.25 -8.56 1.44
N PHE A 168 9.66 -9.71 1.77
CA PHE A 168 10.24 -10.64 2.73
C PHE A 168 11.20 -11.58 2.03
N TYR A 169 12.30 -11.88 2.72
CA TYR A 169 13.28 -12.88 2.31
C TYR A 169 13.29 -13.99 3.34
N GLN A 170 13.44 -15.23 2.88
CA GLN A 170 13.80 -16.31 3.79
C GLN A 170 15.21 -16.03 4.30
N PRO A 171 15.51 -16.39 5.57
CA PRO A 171 16.88 -16.34 6.06
C PRO A 171 17.78 -17.14 5.14
N ASP A 172 18.99 -16.62 4.87
CA ASP A 172 20.03 -17.42 4.23
C ASP A 172 20.34 -18.60 5.17
N THR A 173 20.07 -19.82 4.71
CA THR A 173 20.41 -21.07 5.41
C THR A 173 21.78 -21.58 5.01
#